data_AF-A0A1C6A5X2-F1
#
_entry.id   AF-A0A1C6A5X2-F1
#
_cell.length_a   1.000
_cell.length_b   1.000
_cell.length_c   1.000
_cell.angle_alpha   90.00
_cell.angle_beta   90.00
_cell.angle_gamma   90.00
#
_symmetry.space_group_name_H-M   'P 1'
#
loop_
_entity.id
_entity.type
_entity.pdbx_description
1 polymer ?
#
loop_
_entity_poly.entity_id
_entity_poly.type
_entity_poly.pdbx_seq_one_letter_code
_entity_poly.pdbx_strand_id
1 'polypeptide(L)'
;MVVAVDFDGTIVEHRYPSIGREIPFAIDTLKKLSSERHKLILWSVREGKLLDEAVAFCRERGLEFYAVNRDYPEEEENLNNHFSRKLKADVFIDDRNLGGLPDWGIIYEMINRKLTYEDLIRRYEYESEPEKPKGFFARLFGK
;
A
#
# COMPACT_ATOMS: atom_id res chain seq x y z
N MET A 1 -10.57 0.67 -7.21
CA MET A 1 -10.78 0.56 -5.75
C MET A 1 -10.48 1.89 -5.10
N VAL A 2 -11.04 2.14 -3.93
CA VAL A 2 -10.63 3.21 -3.01
C VAL A 2 -9.56 2.64 -2.08
N VAL A 3 -8.38 3.23 -2.09
CA VAL A 3 -7.23 2.80 -1.29
C VAL A 3 -6.87 3.92 -0.34
N ALA A 4 -7.01 3.68 0.97
CA ALA A 4 -6.54 4.58 2.01
C ALA A 4 -5.07 4.28 2.29
N VAL A 5 -4.22 5.30 2.28
CA VAL A 5 -2.77 5.17 2.41
C VAL A 5 -2.28 6.09 3.51
N ASP A 6 -1.64 5.53 4.53
CA ASP A 6 -0.95 6.29 5.56
C ASP A 6 0.29 7.02 5.01
N PHE A 7 0.77 8.02 5.74
CA PHE A 7 1.93 8.83 5.37
C PHE A 7 3.22 8.41 6.10
N ASP A 8 3.25 8.51 7.43
CA ASP A 8 4.47 8.43 8.25
C ASP A 8 4.81 6.99 8.66
N GLY A 9 5.80 6.40 7.99
CA GLY A 9 6.12 4.98 8.09
C GLY A 9 5.65 4.19 6.87
N THR A 10 4.80 4.80 6.04
CA THR A 10 4.15 4.15 4.88
C THR A 10 4.65 4.73 3.54
N ILE A 11 4.50 6.04 3.32
CA ILE A 11 5.02 6.72 2.12
C ILE A 11 6.45 7.22 2.37
N VAL A 12 6.70 7.72 3.58
CA VAL A 12 8.01 8.22 4.02
C VAL A 12 8.46 7.51 5.29
N GLU A 13 9.75 7.54 5.61
CA GLU A 13 10.25 7.10 6.92
C GLU A 13 9.53 7.85 8.06
N HIS A 14 9.19 7.15 9.14
CA HIS A 14 8.54 7.77 10.29
C HIS A 14 9.47 8.79 10.97
N ARG A 15 9.17 10.09 10.79
CA ARG A 15 9.94 11.23 11.35
C ARG A 15 9.05 12.34 11.90
N TYR A 16 7.78 12.05 12.17
CA TYR A 16 6.82 13.02 12.70
C TYR A 16 7.42 13.80 13.91
N PRO A 17 7.34 15.15 13.93
CA PRO A 17 6.54 16.01 13.04
C PRO A 17 7.17 16.32 11.67
N SER A 18 8.48 16.07 11.50
CA SER A 18 9.17 16.28 10.23
C SER A 18 8.75 15.24 9.17
N ILE A 19 9.08 15.51 7.90
CA ILE A 19 8.88 14.55 6.81
C ILE A 19 10.16 13.74 6.64
N GLY A 20 10.04 12.41 6.66
CA GLY A 20 11.15 11.50 6.42
C GLY A 20 11.55 11.40 4.95
N ARG A 21 12.54 10.57 4.66
CA ARG A 21 12.86 10.21 3.27
C ARG A 21 11.75 9.33 2.71
N GLU A 22 11.49 9.44 1.41
CA GLU A 22 10.59 8.52 0.72
C GLU A 22 11.01 7.06 0.95
N ILE A 23 10.04 6.18 1.25
CA ILE A 23 10.26 4.74 1.26
C ILE A 23 10.41 4.27 -0.19
N PRO A 24 11.42 3.44 -0.53
CA PRO A 24 11.70 3.07 -1.92
C PRO A 24 10.46 2.65 -2.70
N PHE A 25 10.28 3.28 -3.87
CA PHE A 25 9.19 3.05 -4.82
C PHE A 25 7.78 3.43 -4.32
N ALA A 26 7.61 4.06 -3.16
CA ALA A 26 6.31 4.43 -2.63
C ALA A 26 5.52 5.31 -3.61
N ILE A 27 6.11 6.42 -4.04
CA ILE A 27 5.41 7.40 -4.86
C ILE A 27 5.17 6.86 -6.27
N ASP A 28 6.15 6.20 -6.87
CA ASP A 28 6.00 5.61 -8.20
C ASP A 28 4.93 4.51 -8.22
N THR A 29 4.88 3.68 -7.18
CA THR A 29 3.84 2.64 -7.05
C THR A 29 2.46 3.25 -6.89
N LEU A 30 2.31 4.28 -6.04
CA LEU A 30 1.04 4.97 -5.88
C LEU A 30 0.60 5.68 -7.16
N LYS A 31 1.51 6.33 -7.88
CA LYS A 31 1.22 6.91 -9.21
C LYS A 31 0.76 5.85 -10.20
N LYS A 32 1.39 4.67 -10.18
CA LYS A 32 0.99 3.53 -11.02
C LYS A 32 -0.43 3.06 -10.68
N LEU A 33 -0.74 2.84 -9.41
CA LEU A 33 -2.09 2.50 -8.95
C LEU A 33 -3.13 3.56 -9.36
N SER A 34 -2.81 4.85 -9.21
CA SER A 34 -3.68 5.94 -9.66
C SER A 34 -3.93 5.91 -11.16
N SER A 35 -2.88 5.69 -11.97
CA SER A 35 -3.01 5.55 -13.44
C SER A 35 -3.90 4.37 -13.86
N GLU A 36 -3.98 3.34 -13.02
CA GLU A 36 -4.82 2.16 -13.17
C GLU A 36 -6.23 2.34 -12.59
N ARG A 37 -6.64 3.59 -12.39
CA ARG A 37 -7.99 4.00 -11.94
C ARG A 37 -8.31 3.65 -10.48
N HIS A 38 -7.31 3.38 -9.65
CA HIS A 38 -7.51 3.36 -8.20
C HIS A 38 -7.64 4.80 -7.69
N LYS A 39 -8.59 5.03 -6.78
CA LYS A 39 -8.75 6.30 -6.07
C LYS A 39 -7.91 6.22 -4.80
N LEU A 40 -6.91 7.08 -4.69
CA LEU A 40 -6.04 7.12 -3.52
C LEU A 40 -6.54 8.18 -2.54
N ILE A 41 -6.76 7.79 -1.29
CA ILE A 41 -7.07 8.71 -0.21
C ILE A 41 -5.85 8.77 0.71
N LEU A 42 -5.30 9.96 0.91
CA LEU A 42 -4.31 10.16 1.96
C LEU A 42 -5.03 10.02 3.30
N TRP A 43 -4.61 9.07 4.11
CA TRP A 43 -5.21 8.74 5.40
C TRP A 43 -4.17 8.91 6.50
N SER A 44 -4.05 10.12 7.03
CA SER A 44 -2.99 10.48 7.97
C SER A 44 -3.56 11.13 9.22
N VAL A 45 -2.90 10.89 10.36
CA VAL A 45 -3.15 11.63 11.61
C VAL A 45 -2.62 13.07 11.57
N ARG A 46 -1.87 13.46 10.52
CA ARG A 46 -1.44 14.84 10.33
C ARG A 46 -2.66 15.75 10.14
N GLU A 47 -2.58 16.94 10.71
CA GLU A 47 -3.63 17.96 10.63
C GLU A 47 -3.05 19.35 10.35
N GLY A 48 -3.88 20.25 9.83
CA GLY A 48 -3.51 21.63 9.52
C GLY A 48 -2.24 21.71 8.68
N LYS A 49 -1.30 22.57 9.09
CA LYS A 49 -0.05 22.82 8.35
C LYS A 49 0.76 21.55 8.07
N LEU A 50 0.78 20.59 9.01
CA LEU A 50 1.55 19.35 8.84
C LEU A 50 0.93 18.47 7.74
N LEU A 51 -0.40 18.48 7.61
CA LEU A 51 -1.10 17.77 6.54
C LEU A 51 -0.85 18.45 5.19
N ASP A 52 -0.88 19.79 5.16
CA ASP A 52 -0.57 20.56 3.96
C ASP A 52 0.85 20.28 3.45
N GLU A 53 1.83 20.18 4.36
CA GLU A 53 3.22 19.82 4.05
C GLU A 53 3.33 18.40 3.48
N ALA A 54 2.60 17.42 4.03
CA ALA A 54 2.58 16.06 3.51
C ALA A 54 1.95 15.97 2.11
N VAL A 55 0.84 16.69 1.89
CA VAL A 55 0.19 16.78 0.57
C VAL A 55 1.12 17.46 -0.44
N ALA A 56 1.79 18.55 -0.06
CA ALA A 56 2.73 19.25 -0.91
C ALA A 56 3.92 18.35 -1.30
N PHE A 57 4.49 17.62 -0.34
CA PHE A 57 5.58 16.68 -0.57
C PHE A 57 5.25 15.64 -1.65
N CYS A 58 4.05 15.08 -1.63
CA CYS A 58 3.57 14.14 -2.64
C CYS A 58 3.32 14.83 -3.99
N ARG A 59 2.66 16.00 -3.99
CA ARG A 59 2.34 16.75 -5.20
C ARG A 59 3.59 17.17 -5.98
N GLU A 60 4.62 17.65 -5.28
CA GLU A 60 5.91 18.02 -5.88
C GLU A 60 6.60 16.87 -6.63
N ARG A 61 6.24 15.62 -6.30
CA ARG A 61 6.74 14.40 -6.94
C ARG A 61 5.74 13.78 -7.94
N GLY A 62 4.66 14.51 -8.22
CA GLY A 62 3.63 14.14 -9.18
C GLY A 62 2.64 13.10 -8.68
N LEU A 63 2.47 12.96 -7.35
CA LEU A 63 1.41 12.16 -6.76
C LEU A 63 0.30 13.07 -6.22
N GLU A 64 -0.89 12.96 -6.80
CA GLU A 64 -2.10 13.63 -6.33
C GLU A 64 -3.09 12.60 -5.78
N PHE A 65 -3.72 12.95 -4.65
CA PHE A 65 -4.73 12.12 -4.02
C PHE A 65 -6.13 12.50 -4.51
N TYR A 66 -6.99 11.49 -4.61
CA TYR A 66 -8.42 11.70 -4.84
C TYR A 66 -9.06 12.49 -3.70
N ALA A 67 -8.70 12.20 -2.46
CA ALA A 67 -9.16 12.92 -1.28
C ALA A 67 -8.12 12.85 -0.16
N VAL A 68 -8.27 13.70 0.86
CA VAL A 68 -7.39 13.74 2.03
C VAL A 68 -8.24 13.69 3.30
N ASN A 69 -8.06 12.63 4.10
CA ASN A 69 -8.78 12.35 5.35
C ASN A 69 -10.31 12.41 5.25
N ARG A 70 -10.86 12.06 4.08
CA ARG A 70 -12.31 12.05 3.79
C ARG A 70 -12.64 11.06 2.68
N ASP A 71 -13.88 10.58 2.60
CA ASP A 71 -14.31 9.57 1.61
C ASP A 71 -14.30 10.12 0.17
N TYR A 72 -14.54 11.41 -0.01
CA TYR A 72 -14.55 12.10 -1.32
C TYR A 72 -14.25 13.62 -1.15
N PRO A 73 -13.74 14.33 -2.19
CA PRO A 73 -13.25 15.71 -2.06
C PRO A 73 -14.20 16.69 -1.35
N GLU A 74 -15.47 16.65 -1.72
CA GLU A 74 -16.54 17.55 -1.28
C GLU A 74 -17.31 17.02 -0.03
N GLU A 75 -16.74 16.08 0.73
CA GLU A 75 -17.43 15.54 1.91
C GLU A 75 -17.54 16.59 3.03
N GLU A 76 -18.77 16.83 3.48
CA GLU A 76 -19.08 17.67 4.63
C GLU A 76 -19.82 16.86 5.70
N GLU A 77 -19.24 16.78 6.92
CA GLU A 77 -19.77 15.95 8.01
C GLU A 77 -21.24 16.26 8.33
N ASN A 78 -21.61 17.54 8.33
CA ASN A 78 -22.93 18.02 8.71
C ASN A 78 -24.00 17.87 7.60
N LEU A 79 -23.60 17.56 6.37
CA LEU A 79 -24.50 17.45 5.22
C LEU A 79 -24.61 16.01 4.69
N ASN A 80 -23.84 15.07 5.24
CA ASN A 80 -23.83 13.68 4.82
C ASN A 80 -24.55 12.78 5.84
N ASN A 81 -25.79 12.38 5.53
CA ASN A 81 -26.58 11.44 6.36
C ASN A 81 -25.92 10.04 6.51
N HIS A 82 -24.89 9.75 5.73
CA HIS A 82 -24.10 8.53 5.82
C HIS A 82 -22.66 8.78 6.26
N PHE A 83 -22.37 9.93 6.88
CA PHE A 83 -21.04 10.25 7.37
C PHE A 83 -20.53 9.18 8.35
N SER A 84 -19.24 8.89 8.25
CA SER A 84 -18.51 8.06 9.20
C SER A 84 -17.14 8.66 9.41
N ARG A 85 -16.72 8.81 10.67
CA ARG A 85 -15.35 9.23 11.00
C ARG A 85 -14.30 8.30 10.38
N LYS A 86 -14.60 6.99 10.29
CA LYS A 86 -13.73 6.03 9.62
C LYS A 86 -14.01 6.03 8.12
N LEU A 87 -12.96 6.13 7.31
CA LEU A 87 -13.04 6.04 5.86
C LEU A 87 -13.66 4.72 5.39
N LYS A 88 -14.40 4.78 4.29
CA LYS A 88 -14.99 3.64 3.57
C LYS A 88 -14.10 3.23 2.40
N ALA A 89 -12.85 2.92 2.70
CA ALA A 89 -11.90 2.40 1.73
C ALA A 89 -12.05 0.88 1.54
N ASP A 90 -11.70 0.39 0.35
CA ASP A 90 -11.63 -1.05 0.06
C ASP A 90 -10.38 -1.68 0.71
N VAL A 91 -9.29 -0.92 0.77
CA VAL A 91 -7.98 -1.35 1.29
C VAL A 91 -7.35 -0.23 2.11
N PHE A 92 -6.70 -0.58 3.21
CA PHE A 92 -5.87 0.30 4.05
C PHE A 92 -4.41 -0.14 3.99
N ILE A 93 -3.52 0.76 3.59
CA ILE A 93 -2.07 0.55 3.54
C ILE A 93 -1.46 1.41 4.66
N ASP A 94 -0.89 0.75 5.66
CA ASP A 94 -0.44 1.40 6.90
C ASP A 94 0.68 0.56 7.55
N ASP A 95 1.75 1.21 8.03
CA ASP A 95 2.90 0.58 8.66
C ASP A 95 2.56 -0.09 10.01
N ARG A 96 1.46 0.33 10.63
CA ARG A 96 0.95 -0.19 11.91
C ARG A 96 -0.11 -1.27 11.75
N ASN A 97 -0.41 -1.69 10.52
CA ASN A 97 -1.28 -2.84 10.31
C ASN A 97 -0.72 -4.10 10.99
N LEU A 98 -1.60 -4.90 11.60
CA LEU A 98 -1.22 -6.19 12.18
C LEU A 98 -0.67 -7.11 11.08
N GLY A 99 0.55 -7.62 11.27
CA GLY A 99 1.29 -8.36 10.24
C GLY A 99 2.37 -7.53 9.54
N GLY A 100 2.43 -6.22 9.80
CA GLY A 100 3.38 -5.30 9.20
C GLY A 100 3.01 -4.90 7.78
N LEU A 101 3.90 -4.10 7.18
CA LEU A 101 3.76 -3.58 5.82
C LEU A 101 4.90 -4.14 4.95
N PRO A 102 4.61 -4.89 3.87
CA PRO A 102 5.62 -5.38 2.96
C PRO A 102 6.13 -4.23 2.08
N ASP A 103 7.19 -4.47 1.32
CA ASP A 103 7.68 -3.45 0.38
C ASP A 103 6.65 -3.12 -0.71
N TRP A 104 6.81 -1.95 -1.33
CA TRP A 104 5.87 -1.44 -2.31
C TRP A 104 5.72 -2.31 -3.56
N GLY A 105 6.73 -3.12 -3.92
CA GLY A 105 6.62 -4.08 -5.01
C GLY A 105 5.61 -5.19 -4.69
N ILE A 106 5.68 -5.73 -3.48
CA ILE A 106 4.72 -6.72 -2.99
C ILE A 106 3.32 -6.11 -2.81
N ILE A 107 3.22 -4.89 -2.26
CA ILE A 107 1.93 -4.17 -2.13
C ILE A 107 1.25 -4.04 -3.51
N TYR A 108 2.01 -3.60 -4.52
CA TYR A 108 1.50 -3.48 -5.87
C TYR A 108 1.01 -4.82 -6.43
N GLU A 109 1.80 -5.88 -6.26
CA GLU A 109 1.43 -7.23 -6.70
C GLU A 109 0.15 -7.70 -6.02
N MET A 110 0.04 -7.54 -4.70
CA MET A 110 -1.14 -7.92 -3.92
C MET A 110 -2.40 -7.21 -4.40
N ILE A 111 -2.31 -5.90 -4.66
CA ILE A 111 -3.45 -5.12 -5.16
C ILE A 111 -3.86 -5.56 -6.56
N ASN A 112 -2.89 -5.67 -7.48
CA ASN A 112 -3.17 -5.96 -8.88
C ASN A 112 -3.68 -7.40 -9.10
N ARG A 113 -3.11 -8.35 -8.35
CA ARG A 113 -3.47 -9.78 -8.44
C ARG A 113 -4.51 -10.23 -7.41
N LYS A 114 -4.96 -9.32 -6.54
CA LYS A 114 -5.92 -9.59 -5.44
C LYS A 114 -5.45 -10.71 -4.51
N LEU A 115 -4.16 -10.67 -4.14
CA LEU A 115 -3.55 -11.67 -3.27
C LEU A 115 -3.78 -11.33 -1.79
N THR A 116 -3.88 -12.38 -0.99
CA THR A 116 -3.84 -12.31 0.47
C THR A 116 -2.41 -12.56 0.98
N TYR A 117 -2.16 -12.28 2.26
CA TYR A 117 -0.90 -12.70 2.90
C TYR A 117 -0.70 -14.22 2.89
N GLU A 118 -1.79 -15.00 2.97
CA GLU A 118 -1.71 -16.46 2.90
C GLU A 118 -1.18 -16.91 1.53
N ASP A 119 -1.60 -16.27 0.45
CA ASP A 119 -1.10 -16.55 -0.90
C ASP A 119 0.41 -16.23 -1.01
N LEU A 120 0.86 -15.13 -0.39
CA LEU A 120 2.27 -14.78 -0.34
C LEU A 120 3.09 -15.82 0.44
N ILE A 121 2.63 -16.21 1.64
CA ILE A 121 3.31 -17.19 2.48
C ILE A 121 3.42 -18.53 1.75
N ARG A 122 2.33 -19.02 1.16
CA ARG A 122 2.34 -20.26 0.37
C ARG A 122 3.38 -20.19 -0.75
N ARG A 123 3.46 -19.07 -1.46
CA ARG A 123 4.44 -18.88 -2.53
C ARG A 123 5.87 -18.98 -2.00
N TYR A 124 6.20 -18.31 -0.90
CA TYR A 124 7.52 -18.41 -0.28
C TYR A 124 7.83 -19.83 0.18
N GLU A 125 6.85 -20.55 0.74
CA GLU A 125 7.01 -21.95 1.13
C GLU A 125 7.32 -22.84 -0.09
N TYR A 126 6.55 -22.72 -1.18
CA TYR A 126 6.78 -23.49 -2.41
C TYR A 126 8.10 -23.12 -3.12
N GLU A 127 8.49 -21.85 -3.15
CA GLU A 127 9.77 -21.41 -3.73
C GLU A 127 10.98 -21.84 -2.86
N SER A 128 10.76 -22.08 -1.57
CA SER A 128 11.79 -22.56 -0.64
C SER A 128 11.95 -24.10 -0.63
N GLU A 129 11.02 -24.86 -1.22
CA GLU A 129 11.18 -26.30 -1.37
C GLU A 129 12.29 -26.59 -2.40
N PRO A 130 13.41 -27.25 -2.01
CA PRO A 130 14.42 -27.63 -2.98
C PRO A 130 13.83 -28.62 -3.99
N GLU A 131 14.07 -28.40 -5.29
CA GLU A 131 13.80 -29.43 -6.29
C GLU A 131 14.45 -30.73 -5.83
N LYS A 132 13.62 -31.76 -5.56
CA LYS A 132 14.14 -33.08 -5.18
C LYS A 132 15.16 -33.50 -6.24
N PRO A 133 16.43 -33.73 -5.90
CA PRO A 133 17.40 -34.16 -6.88
C PRO A 133 16.86 -35.46 -7.50
N LYS A 134 16.72 -35.49 -8.84
CA LYS A 134 16.39 -36.73 -9.55
C LYS A 134 17.45 -37.75 -9.15
N GLY A 135 17.05 -38.67 -8.27
CA GLY A 135 17.97 -39.59 -7.61
C GLY A 135 18.82 -40.32 -8.65
N PHE A 136 20.09 -40.51 -8.31
CA PHE A 136 21.12 -41.14 -9.15
C PHE A 136 20.67 -42.47 -9.81
N PHE A 137 19.68 -43.16 -9.22
CA PHE A 137 19.05 -44.37 -9.73
C PHE A 137 18.08 -44.18 -10.91
N ALA A 138 17.49 -42.99 -11.11
CA ALA A 138 16.64 -42.71 -12.27
C ALA A 138 17.45 -42.65 -13.58
N ARG A 139 18.76 -42.42 -13.50
CA ARG A 139 19.69 -42.43 -14.64
C ARG A 139 20.25 -43.83 -14.95
N LEU A 140 20.17 -44.77 -14.01
CA LEU A 140 20.64 -46.15 -14.20
C LEU A 140 19.55 -47.14 -14.63
N PHE A 141 18.27 -46.83 -14.39
CA PHE A 141 17.15 -47.75 -14.69
C PHE A 141 16.08 -47.19 -15.64
N GLY A 142 16.32 -46.03 -16.26
CA GLY A 142 15.48 -45.53 -17.35
C GLY A 142 15.88 -46.15 -18.69
N LYS A 143 15.22 -47.25 -19.06
CA LYS A 143 15.04 -47.66 -20.47
C LYS A 143 13.79 -46.99 -21.01
#